data_AF-A0A537SB34-F1
#
_entry.id   AF-A0A537SB34-F1
#
_cell.length_a   1.000
_cell.length_b   1.000
_cell.length_c   1.000
_cell.angle_alpha   90.00
_cell.angle_beta   90.00
_cell.angle_gamma   90.00
#
_symmetry.space_group_name_H-M   'P 1'
#
loop_
_entity.id
_entity.type
_entity.pdbx_description
1 polymer ?
#
loop_
_entity_poly.entity_id
_entity_poly.type
_entity_poly.pdbx_seq_one_letter_code
_entity_poly.pdbx_strand_id
1 'polypeptide(L)'
;MSAAEQTPPAERDRDKASEWSGAPIKEHSGPAFFPQVDLFWAIQPLADLHKRAKRQPVSIDELATAWYLDPDGTEMVDTIEALLAYGFLEHSGQGSERRFRVSELGQRVREPPDDNVHRQGMLEAALKPALIAAYLERWSAGRPEDDVCIAELKTEHGFTENQAKHFIRVFEEANFWTREPKPYEAAEPSPQVAGPRRRRFDPAQNPWTKWEPEIEAFCEAA
;
A
#
# COMPACT_ATOMS: atom_id res chain seq x y z
N MET A 1 52.98 23.46 -29.97
CA MET A 1 51.56 23.86 -29.88
C MET A 1 50.75 22.61 -30.16
N SER A 2 50.25 21.94 -29.11
CA SER A 2 49.58 20.64 -29.22
C SER A 2 48.09 20.86 -29.00
N ALA A 3 47.28 20.53 -30.01
CA ALA A 3 45.83 20.60 -29.96
C ALA A 3 45.32 19.39 -29.16
N ALA A 4 44.75 19.64 -27.98
CA ALA A 4 44.04 18.65 -27.22
C ALA A 4 42.69 18.39 -27.86
N GLU A 5 42.54 17.21 -28.46
CA GLU A 5 41.30 16.67 -28.97
C GLU A 5 40.38 16.36 -27.77
N GLN A 6 39.34 17.17 -27.59
CA GLN A 6 38.31 16.94 -26.59
C GLN A 6 37.29 15.97 -27.17
N THR A 7 37.37 14.71 -26.76
CA THR A 7 36.31 13.72 -26.98
C THR A 7 35.09 14.11 -26.13
N PRO A 8 33.88 14.26 -26.71
CA PRO A 8 32.68 14.53 -25.92
C PRO A 8 32.32 13.30 -25.06
N PRO A 9 31.80 13.46 -23.84
CA PRO A 9 31.46 12.35 -22.98
C PRO A 9 30.33 11.52 -23.60
N ALA A 10 30.60 10.23 -23.75
CA ALA A 10 29.73 9.25 -24.36
C ALA A 10 28.35 9.19 -23.70
N GLU A 11 27.36 9.23 -24.59
CA GLU A 11 25.97 8.80 -24.56
C GLU A 11 25.73 7.47 -23.78
N ARG A 12 25.92 7.48 -22.45
CA ARG A 12 25.90 6.26 -21.59
C ARG A 12 24.67 6.11 -20.68
N ASP A 13 23.61 6.88 -20.94
CA ASP A 13 22.40 6.90 -20.06
C ASP A 13 21.11 6.41 -20.74
N ARG A 14 21.13 5.99 -22.01
CA ARG A 14 19.90 5.52 -22.71
C ARG A 14 19.55 4.03 -22.53
N ASP A 15 20.46 3.21 -22.00
CA ASP A 15 20.27 1.75 -21.95
C ASP A 15 19.95 1.16 -20.54
N LYS A 16 19.76 1.99 -19.51
CA LYS A 16 19.54 1.53 -18.11
C LYS A 16 18.14 0.99 -17.80
N ALA A 17 17.20 1.01 -18.75
CA ALA A 17 15.86 0.45 -18.56
C ALA A 17 15.85 -1.08 -18.40
N SER A 18 16.93 -1.77 -18.79
CA SER A 18 17.09 -3.23 -18.73
C SER A 18 17.40 -3.79 -17.34
N GLU A 19 17.82 -2.95 -16.38
CA GLU A 19 18.41 -3.43 -15.12
C GLU A 19 17.44 -3.51 -13.93
N TRP A 20 16.25 -2.89 -14.06
CA TRP A 20 15.28 -2.77 -12.98
C TRP A 20 14.08 -3.69 -13.24
N SER A 21 13.78 -4.55 -12.25
CA SER A 21 12.72 -5.54 -12.32
C SER A 21 11.71 -5.32 -11.20
N GLY A 22 10.41 -5.36 -11.55
CA GLY A 22 9.32 -5.45 -10.58
C GLY A 22 8.99 -6.90 -10.17
N ALA A 23 9.74 -7.89 -10.67
CA ALA A 23 9.48 -9.29 -10.35
C ALA A 23 9.78 -9.58 -8.86
N PRO A 24 9.15 -10.62 -8.28
CA PRO A 24 9.46 -11.06 -6.93
C PRO A 24 10.95 -11.32 -6.70
N ILE A 25 11.41 -11.12 -5.47
CA ILE A 25 12.81 -11.32 -5.05
C ILE A 25 13.22 -12.78 -5.21
N LYS A 26 12.32 -13.69 -4.84
CA LYS A 26 12.50 -15.14 -4.89
C LYS A 26 11.45 -15.71 -5.84
N GLU A 27 11.89 -16.62 -6.70
CA GLU A 27 10.95 -17.45 -7.43
C GLU A 27 10.31 -18.42 -6.44
N HIS A 28 8.99 -18.34 -6.28
CA HIS A 28 8.27 -19.12 -5.29
C HIS A 28 8.14 -20.57 -5.78
N SER A 29 8.98 -21.46 -5.26
CA SER A 29 8.84 -22.92 -5.42
C SER A 29 7.82 -23.44 -4.40
N GLY A 30 6.53 -23.18 -4.63
CA GLY A 30 5.47 -23.47 -3.66
C GLY A 30 4.07 -23.10 -4.18
N PRO A 31 3.07 -23.01 -3.29
CA PRO A 31 1.72 -22.60 -3.68
C PRO A 31 1.74 -21.19 -4.30
N ALA A 32 0.74 -20.88 -5.12
CA ALA A 32 0.68 -19.63 -5.87
C ALA A 32 0.85 -18.42 -4.93
N PHE A 33 1.81 -17.55 -5.24
CA PHE A 33 2.16 -16.41 -4.40
C PHE A 33 1.07 -15.33 -4.42
N PHE A 34 0.85 -14.72 -3.26
CA PHE A 34 0.08 -13.50 -3.09
C PHE A 34 0.71 -12.60 -2.02
N PRO A 35 0.53 -11.27 -2.09
CA PRO A 35 1.06 -10.33 -1.10
C PRO A 35 0.58 -10.67 0.32
N GLN A 36 1.49 -10.67 1.30
CA GLN A 36 1.14 -10.84 2.73
C GLN A 36 0.85 -9.51 3.44
N VAL A 37 0.95 -8.39 2.72
CA VAL A 37 0.55 -7.07 3.21
C VAL A 37 -0.58 -6.59 2.31
N ASP A 38 -1.67 -6.10 2.92
CA ASP A 38 -2.79 -5.57 2.13
C ASP A 38 -2.38 -4.30 1.36
N LEU A 39 -3.08 -4.04 0.25
CA LEU A 39 -2.75 -2.96 -0.69
C LEU A 39 -2.75 -1.56 -0.05
N PHE A 40 -3.64 -1.31 0.90
CA PHE A 40 -3.83 -0.07 1.64
C PHE A 40 -2.68 0.13 2.62
N TRP A 41 -2.31 -0.92 3.35
CA TRP A 41 -1.18 -0.88 4.27
C TRP A 41 0.15 -0.75 3.54
N ALA A 42 0.27 -1.30 2.33
CA ALA A 42 1.44 -1.14 1.47
C ALA A 42 1.70 0.32 1.04
N ILE A 43 0.70 1.21 1.11
CA ILE A 43 0.87 2.65 0.80
C ILE A 43 1.76 3.36 1.82
N GLN A 44 1.76 2.92 3.08
CA GLN A 44 2.53 3.58 4.13
C GLN A 44 4.06 3.39 3.92
N PRO A 45 4.59 2.15 3.78
CA PRO A 45 6.00 1.94 3.44
C PRO A 45 6.43 2.61 2.13
N LEU A 46 5.56 2.61 1.11
CA LEU A 46 5.78 3.35 -0.14
C LEU A 46 5.96 4.85 0.12
N ALA A 47 5.10 5.43 0.95
CA ALA A 47 5.15 6.86 1.26
C ALA A 47 6.43 7.21 2.04
N ASP A 48 6.82 6.40 3.01
CA ASP A 48 8.01 6.61 3.82
C ASP A 48 9.29 6.52 2.97
N LEU A 49 9.35 5.53 2.08
CA LEU A 49 10.47 5.43 1.13
C LEU A 49 10.51 6.62 0.18
N HIS A 50 9.38 6.99 -0.42
CA HIS A 50 9.32 8.12 -1.35
C HIS A 50 9.71 9.43 -0.68
N LYS A 51 9.30 9.63 0.59
CA LYS A 51 9.71 10.80 1.37
C LYS A 51 11.21 10.83 1.61
N ARG A 52 11.84 9.68 1.89
CA ARG A 52 13.26 9.56 2.21
C ARG A 52 14.16 9.67 0.99
N ALA A 53 13.87 8.89 -0.06
CA ALA A 53 14.78 8.69 -1.19
C ALA A 53 14.19 9.10 -2.54
N LYS A 54 12.91 9.47 -2.60
CA LYS A 54 12.19 9.75 -3.86
C LYS A 54 12.38 8.58 -4.84
N ARG A 55 13.11 8.80 -5.94
CA ARG A 55 13.41 7.78 -6.96
C ARG A 55 14.82 7.19 -6.85
N GLN A 56 15.61 7.62 -5.87
CA GLN A 56 16.99 7.18 -5.74
C GLN A 56 17.03 5.71 -5.30
N PRO A 57 17.89 4.89 -5.93
CA PRO A 57 18.20 3.53 -5.47
C PRO A 57 18.65 3.49 -4.01
N VAL A 58 18.09 2.57 -3.24
CA VAL A 58 18.46 2.32 -1.84
C VAL A 58 18.80 0.85 -1.59
N SER A 59 19.65 0.57 -0.61
CA SER A 59 19.92 -0.80 -0.13
C SER A 59 18.81 -1.31 0.78
N ILE A 60 18.85 -2.60 1.12
CA ILE A 60 17.94 -3.20 2.11
C ILE A 60 18.08 -2.55 3.50
N ASP A 61 19.30 -2.19 3.93
CA ASP A 61 19.55 -1.53 5.21
C ASP A 61 18.92 -0.13 5.27
N GLU A 62 18.96 0.59 4.14
CA GLU A 62 18.34 1.90 4.01
C GLU A 62 16.81 1.81 4.03
N LEU A 63 16.22 0.75 3.45
CA LEU A 63 14.80 0.43 3.57
C LEU A 63 14.43 0.10 5.03
N ALA A 64 15.22 -0.75 5.68
CA ALA A 64 14.99 -1.17 7.06
C ALA A 64 14.99 0.06 8.00
N THR A 65 15.92 0.99 7.76
CA THR A 65 15.96 2.28 8.44
C THR A 65 14.74 3.15 8.13
N ALA A 66 14.25 3.14 6.89
CA ALA A 66 13.09 3.95 6.49
C ALA A 66 11.78 3.47 7.14
N TRP A 67 11.65 2.16 7.34
CA TRP A 67 10.43 1.53 7.85
C TRP A 67 10.51 1.13 9.32
N TYR A 68 11.66 1.36 9.98
CA TYR A 68 11.92 0.94 11.35
C TYR A 68 11.74 -0.56 11.58
N LEU A 69 12.18 -1.35 10.59
CA LEU A 69 12.10 -2.82 10.59
C LEU A 69 13.48 -3.46 10.75
N ASP A 70 13.49 -4.71 11.20
CA ASP A 70 14.69 -5.56 11.16
C ASP A 70 15.00 -5.97 9.71
N PRO A 71 16.19 -5.67 9.16
CA PRO A 71 16.55 -6.02 7.77
C PRO A 71 16.44 -7.52 7.46
N ASP A 72 16.61 -8.39 8.46
CA ASP A 72 16.52 -9.85 8.32
C ASP A 72 15.15 -10.42 8.76
N GLY A 73 14.22 -9.54 9.16
CA GLY A 73 12.91 -9.92 9.67
C GLY A 73 11.92 -10.35 8.59
N THR A 74 10.99 -11.24 8.95
CA THR A 74 9.90 -11.68 8.05
C THR A 74 9.03 -10.51 7.59
N GLU A 75 8.72 -9.57 8.49
CA GLU A 75 7.94 -8.38 8.16
C GLU A 75 8.61 -7.49 7.09
N MET A 76 9.94 -7.41 7.11
CA MET A 76 10.72 -6.72 6.09
C MET A 76 10.57 -7.40 4.73
N VAL A 77 10.73 -8.72 4.68
CA VAL A 77 10.57 -9.51 3.45
C VAL A 77 9.15 -9.39 2.90
N ASP A 78 8.14 -9.59 3.74
CA ASP A 78 6.73 -9.51 3.35
C ASP A 78 6.36 -8.13 2.80
N THR A 79 6.89 -7.06 3.42
CA THR A 79 6.68 -5.69 2.97
C THR A 79 7.31 -5.45 1.59
N ILE A 80 8.56 -5.86 1.38
CA ILE A 80 9.22 -5.68 0.08
C ILE A 80 8.51 -6.52 -1.00
N GLU A 81 8.20 -7.78 -0.71
CA GLU A 81 7.54 -8.67 -1.66
C GLU A 81 6.14 -8.16 -2.03
N ALA A 82 5.37 -7.64 -1.07
CA ALA A 82 4.07 -7.02 -1.35
C ALA A 82 4.20 -5.77 -2.23
N LEU A 83 5.13 -4.87 -1.91
CA LEU A 83 5.37 -3.67 -2.71
C LEU A 83 5.83 -3.98 -4.15
N LEU A 84 6.65 -5.02 -4.33
CA LEU A 84 7.03 -5.51 -5.65
C LEU A 84 5.84 -6.12 -6.39
N ALA A 85 5.04 -6.93 -5.71
CA ALA A 85 3.86 -7.58 -6.27
C ALA A 85 2.79 -6.59 -6.73
N TYR A 86 2.56 -5.52 -5.96
CA TYR A 86 1.71 -4.40 -6.35
C TYR A 86 2.38 -3.46 -7.37
N GLY A 87 3.66 -3.69 -7.68
CA GLY A 87 4.44 -2.94 -8.63
C GLY A 87 4.77 -1.52 -8.20
N PHE A 88 4.76 -1.23 -6.90
CA PHE A 88 5.18 0.04 -6.31
C PHE A 88 6.69 0.17 -6.20
N LEU A 89 7.41 -0.96 -6.12
CA LEU A 89 8.86 -1.01 -6.16
C LEU A 89 9.37 -1.70 -7.42
N GLU A 90 10.62 -1.40 -7.74
CA GLU A 90 11.48 -2.16 -8.64
C GLU A 90 12.81 -2.41 -7.94
N HIS A 91 13.46 -3.53 -8.26
CA HIS A 91 14.79 -3.87 -7.77
C HIS A 91 15.77 -4.17 -8.89
N SER A 92 17.05 -3.98 -8.61
CA SER A 92 18.16 -4.38 -9.48
C SER A 92 19.24 -5.09 -8.67
N GLY A 93 20.09 -5.85 -9.34
CA GLY A 93 21.17 -6.61 -8.69
C GLY A 93 20.70 -7.85 -7.93
N GLN A 94 21.64 -8.50 -7.24
CA GLN A 94 21.43 -9.76 -6.52
C GLN A 94 22.18 -9.77 -5.20
N GLY A 95 21.69 -10.57 -4.25
CA GLY A 95 22.33 -10.73 -2.93
C GLY A 95 22.50 -9.39 -2.21
N SER A 96 23.70 -9.13 -1.72
CA SER A 96 24.08 -7.90 -0.99
C SER A 96 24.13 -6.65 -1.86
N GLU A 97 24.28 -6.79 -3.18
CA GLU A 97 24.29 -5.66 -4.13
C GLU A 97 22.87 -5.26 -4.57
N ARG A 98 21.84 -5.89 -4.01
CA ARG A 98 20.46 -5.61 -4.39
C ARG A 98 20.07 -4.18 -3.99
N ARG A 99 19.50 -3.46 -4.95
CA ARG A 99 18.99 -2.10 -4.78
C ARG A 99 17.51 -2.05 -5.10
N PHE A 100 16.81 -1.15 -4.42
CA PHE A 100 15.37 -0.93 -4.57
C PHE A 100 15.08 0.54 -4.88
N ARG A 101 14.02 0.82 -5.63
CA ARG A 101 13.53 2.19 -5.85
C ARG A 101 12.02 2.18 -6.05
N VAL A 102 11.41 3.35 -5.84
CA VAL A 102 10.00 3.58 -6.20
C VAL A 102 9.83 3.51 -7.71
N SER A 103 8.88 2.69 -8.18
CA SER A 103 8.54 2.55 -9.59
C SER A 103 7.79 3.79 -10.13
N GLU A 104 7.51 3.82 -11.43
CA GLU A 104 6.62 4.84 -12.01
C GLU A 104 5.18 4.74 -11.45
N LEU A 105 4.68 3.51 -11.29
CA LEU A 105 3.37 3.27 -10.70
C LEU A 105 3.31 3.76 -9.25
N GLY A 106 4.34 3.45 -8.44
CA GLY A 106 4.43 3.91 -7.05
C GLY A 106 4.45 5.43 -6.93
N GLN A 107 5.16 6.13 -7.82
CA GLN A 107 5.14 7.60 -7.87
C GLN A 107 3.77 8.16 -8.22
N ARG A 108 3.13 7.60 -9.25
CA ARG A 108 1.80 8.04 -9.69
C ARG A 108 0.75 7.89 -8.59
N VAL A 109 0.86 6.85 -7.76
CA VAL A 109 0.00 6.67 -6.59
C VAL A 109 0.38 7.62 -5.44
N ARG A 110 1.65 7.94 -5.24
CA ARG A 110 2.10 8.78 -4.12
C ARG A 110 1.90 10.28 -4.35
N GLU A 111 2.13 10.75 -5.57
CA GLU A 111 1.98 12.14 -5.97
C GLU A 111 1.04 12.22 -7.20
N PRO A 112 -0.24 11.83 -7.05
CA PRO A 112 -1.20 11.86 -8.15
C PRO A 112 -1.56 13.32 -8.48
N PRO A 113 -1.72 13.67 -9.77
CA PRO A 113 -2.22 14.98 -10.17
C PRO A 113 -3.69 15.20 -9.80
N ASP A 114 -4.48 14.12 -9.71
CA ASP A 114 -5.89 14.12 -9.32
C ASP A 114 -6.34 12.74 -8.79
N ASP A 115 -7.54 12.69 -8.23
CA ASP A 115 -8.11 11.47 -7.64
C ASP A 115 -8.37 10.35 -8.67
N ASN A 116 -8.60 10.69 -9.95
CA ASN A 116 -8.79 9.68 -10.99
C ASN A 116 -7.48 8.96 -11.30
N VAL A 117 -6.38 9.71 -11.37
CA VAL A 117 -5.05 9.14 -11.57
C VAL A 117 -4.63 8.29 -10.37
N HIS A 118 -4.92 8.74 -9.15
CA HIS A 118 -4.71 7.92 -7.95
C HIS A 118 -5.50 6.61 -8.04
N ARG A 119 -6.80 6.68 -8.33
CA ARG A 119 -7.69 5.52 -8.44
C ARG A 119 -7.24 4.55 -9.53
N GLN A 120 -6.84 5.04 -10.70
CA GLN A 120 -6.31 4.20 -11.78
C GLN A 120 -5.00 3.52 -11.37
N GLY A 121 -4.11 4.22 -10.66
CA GLY A 121 -2.90 3.64 -10.11
C GLY A 121 -3.20 2.52 -9.09
N MET A 122 -4.16 2.74 -8.20
CA MET A 122 -4.59 1.72 -7.23
C MET A 122 -5.25 0.51 -7.90
N LEU A 123 -6.07 0.74 -8.94
CA LEU A 123 -6.65 -0.33 -9.75
C LEU A 123 -5.59 -1.15 -10.46
N GLU A 124 -4.60 -0.49 -11.09
CA GLU A 124 -3.49 -1.17 -11.74
C GLU A 124 -2.69 -2.01 -10.73
N ALA A 125 -2.38 -1.45 -9.56
CA ALA A 125 -1.69 -2.15 -8.50
C ALA A 125 -2.47 -3.38 -7.98
N ALA A 126 -3.79 -3.24 -7.79
CA ALA A 126 -4.66 -4.33 -7.35
C ALA A 126 -4.69 -5.52 -8.33
N LEU A 127 -4.52 -5.25 -9.63
CA LEU A 127 -4.54 -6.26 -10.69
C LEU A 127 -3.16 -6.86 -11.01
N LYS A 128 -2.07 -6.34 -10.44
CA LYS A 128 -0.72 -6.86 -10.71
C LYS A 128 -0.44 -8.25 -10.12
N PRO A 129 -0.84 -8.57 -8.87
CA PRO A 129 -0.62 -9.91 -8.33
C PRO A 129 -1.46 -10.94 -9.11
N ALA A 130 -0.79 -11.84 -9.83
CA ALA A 130 -1.43 -12.75 -10.80
C ALA A 130 -2.55 -13.60 -10.19
N LEU A 131 -2.35 -14.13 -8.98
CA LEU A 131 -3.37 -14.94 -8.31
C LEU A 131 -4.60 -14.09 -7.95
N ILE A 132 -4.40 -12.88 -7.44
CA ILE A 132 -5.49 -11.96 -7.12
C ILE A 132 -6.28 -11.59 -8.38
N ALA A 133 -5.58 -11.28 -9.48
CA ALA A 133 -6.22 -10.99 -10.77
C ALA A 133 -7.10 -12.15 -11.26
N ALA A 134 -6.60 -13.38 -11.20
CA ALA A 134 -7.36 -14.56 -11.59
C ALA A 134 -8.64 -14.76 -10.75
N TYR A 135 -8.59 -14.51 -9.43
CA TYR A 135 -9.78 -14.57 -8.59
C TYR A 135 -10.70 -13.37 -8.77
N LEU A 136 -10.19 -12.19 -9.15
CA LEU A 136 -11.03 -11.04 -9.49
C LEU A 136 -11.88 -11.31 -10.72
N GLU A 137 -11.35 -12.01 -11.73
CA GLU A 137 -12.14 -12.44 -12.89
C GLU A 137 -13.31 -13.35 -12.50
N ARG A 138 -13.13 -14.18 -11.46
CA ARG A 138 -14.11 -15.18 -11.03
C ARG A 138 -15.10 -14.67 -9.98
N TRP A 139 -14.64 -13.86 -9.03
CA TRP A 139 -15.37 -13.52 -7.81
C TRP A 139 -15.76 -12.03 -7.71
N SER A 140 -15.31 -11.16 -8.62
CA SER A 140 -15.61 -9.72 -8.54
C SER A 140 -17.11 -9.40 -8.55
N ALA A 141 -17.90 -10.13 -9.34
CA ALA A 141 -19.35 -9.97 -9.45
C ALA A 141 -20.16 -10.57 -8.29
N GLY A 142 -19.55 -11.45 -7.50
CA GLY A 142 -20.23 -12.19 -6.43
C GLY A 142 -19.38 -13.34 -5.94
N ARG A 143 -18.63 -13.12 -4.87
CA ARG A 143 -17.83 -14.14 -4.20
C ARG A 143 -18.76 -15.11 -3.44
N PRO A 144 -18.48 -16.43 -3.42
CA PRO A 144 -19.12 -17.36 -2.49
C PRO A 144 -18.88 -16.99 -1.02
N GLU A 145 -19.58 -17.67 -0.11
CA GLU A 145 -19.34 -17.57 1.34
C GLU A 145 -17.92 -18.04 1.70
N ASP A 146 -17.40 -17.56 2.84
CA ASP A 146 -16.00 -17.74 3.25
C ASP A 146 -15.59 -19.21 3.35
N ASP A 147 -16.45 -20.09 3.85
CA ASP A 147 -16.16 -21.51 4.01
C ASP A 147 -15.93 -22.21 2.66
N VAL A 148 -16.72 -21.85 1.65
CA VAL A 148 -16.57 -22.34 0.28
C VAL A 148 -15.27 -21.82 -0.34
N CYS A 149 -14.99 -20.52 -0.22
CA CYS A 149 -13.73 -19.93 -0.71
C CYS A 149 -12.51 -20.57 -0.05
N ILE A 150 -12.54 -20.77 1.27
CA ILE A 150 -11.45 -21.40 2.02
C ILE A 150 -11.24 -22.84 1.55
N ALA A 151 -12.31 -23.63 1.37
CA ALA A 151 -12.19 -25.00 0.89
C ALA A 151 -11.55 -25.09 -0.50
N GLU A 152 -11.92 -24.17 -1.40
CA GLU A 152 -11.35 -24.07 -2.74
C GLU A 152 -9.86 -23.70 -2.70
N LEU A 153 -9.49 -22.63 -1.98
CA LEU A 153 -8.11 -22.16 -1.88
C LEU A 153 -7.17 -23.23 -1.27
N LYS A 154 -7.67 -24.00 -0.30
CA LYS A 154 -6.93 -25.14 0.28
C LYS A 154 -6.73 -26.26 -0.75
N THR A 155 -7.70 -26.50 -1.62
CA THR A 155 -7.68 -27.60 -2.59
C THR A 155 -6.87 -27.25 -3.84
N GLU A 156 -7.09 -26.07 -4.42
CA GLU A 156 -6.46 -25.64 -5.68
C GLU A 156 -5.04 -25.12 -5.47
N HIS A 157 -4.79 -24.43 -4.36
CA HIS A 157 -3.50 -23.79 -4.08
C HIS A 157 -2.78 -24.38 -2.87
N GLY A 158 -3.32 -25.39 -2.19
CA GLY A 158 -2.64 -25.99 -1.05
C GLY A 158 -2.45 -25.03 0.14
N PHE A 159 -3.25 -23.96 0.22
CA PHE A 159 -3.16 -23.00 1.31
C PHE A 159 -3.51 -23.65 2.65
N THR A 160 -2.93 -23.13 3.73
CA THR A 160 -3.47 -23.34 5.07
C THR A 160 -4.76 -22.53 5.24
N GLU A 161 -5.57 -22.87 6.25
CA GLU A 161 -6.79 -22.11 6.53
C GLU A 161 -6.50 -20.64 6.84
N ASN A 162 -5.41 -20.35 7.56
CA ASN A 162 -5.00 -18.98 7.87
C ASN A 162 -4.58 -18.22 6.61
N GLN A 163 -3.82 -18.87 5.71
CA GLN A 163 -3.45 -18.27 4.43
C GLN A 163 -4.68 -18.02 3.54
N ALA A 164 -5.65 -18.94 3.51
CA ALA A 164 -6.89 -18.76 2.76
C ALA A 164 -7.71 -17.57 3.29
N LYS A 165 -7.86 -17.44 4.62
CA LYS A 165 -8.51 -16.28 5.24
C LYS A 165 -7.78 -14.97 4.92
N HIS A 166 -6.45 -14.99 4.97
CA HIS A 166 -5.65 -13.83 4.61
C HIS A 166 -5.82 -13.46 3.13
N PHE A 167 -5.78 -14.46 2.24
CA PHE A 167 -6.02 -14.26 0.82
C PHE A 167 -7.38 -13.59 0.56
N ILE A 168 -8.45 -14.04 1.23
CA ILE A 168 -9.79 -13.44 1.08
C ILE A 168 -9.76 -11.96 1.47
N ARG A 169 -9.10 -11.59 2.57
CA ARG A 169 -8.94 -10.19 2.99
C ARG A 169 -8.21 -9.35 1.93
N VAL A 170 -7.05 -9.82 1.44
CA VAL A 170 -6.27 -9.12 0.40
C VAL A 170 -7.07 -9.00 -0.89
N PHE A 171 -7.81 -10.06 -1.25
CA PHE A 171 -8.70 -10.08 -2.41
C PHE A 171 -9.83 -9.05 -2.30
N GLU A 172 -10.50 -8.96 -1.14
CA GLU A 172 -11.61 -8.02 -0.95
C GLU A 172 -11.16 -6.58 -1.10
N GLU A 173 -9.96 -6.29 -0.61
CA GLU A 173 -9.37 -4.97 -0.75
C GLU A 173 -8.98 -4.65 -2.20
N ALA A 174 -8.43 -5.63 -2.94
CA ALA A 174 -8.21 -5.48 -4.37
C ALA A 174 -9.54 -5.28 -5.13
N ASN A 175 -10.58 -6.03 -4.77
CA ASN A 175 -11.91 -5.97 -5.36
C ASN A 175 -12.62 -4.63 -5.07
N PHE A 176 -12.26 -3.93 -3.99
CA PHE A 176 -12.75 -2.59 -3.75
C PHE A 176 -12.37 -1.61 -4.88
N TRP A 177 -11.16 -1.73 -5.43
CA TRP A 177 -10.67 -0.84 -6.48
C TRP A 177 -11.24 -1.16 -7.87
N THR A 178 -11.65 -2.40 -8.11
CA THR A 178 -12.26 -2.82 -9.39
C THR A 178 -13.72 -2.40 -9.51
N ARG A 179 -14.43 -2.21 -8.38
CA ARG A 179 -15.82 -1.77 -8.36
C ARG A 179 -15.93 -0.30 -8.72
N GLU A 180 -16.75 0.05 -9.71
CA GLU A 180 -17.04 1.46 -10.01
C GLU A 180 -17.52 2.18 -8.75
N PRO A 181 -17.02 3.41 -8.49
CA PRO A 181 -17.53 4.19 -7.39
C PRO A 181 -18.97 4.52 -7.73
N LYS A 182 -19.92 3.97 -6.97
CA LYS A 182 -21.33 4.31 -7.12
C LYS A 182 -21.41 5.84 -6.98
N PRO A 183 -21.93 6.57 -7.98
CA PRO A 183 -22.04 8.02 -7.85
C PRO A 183 -22.80 8.30 -6.56
N TYR A 184 -22.30 9.24 -5.76
CA TYR A 184 -23.02 9.73 -4.59
C TYR A 184 -24.35 10.31 -5.10
N GLU A 185 -25.37 9.47 -5.11
CA GLU A 185 -26.74 9.90 -5.25
C GLU A 185 -26.98 10.74 -4.00
N ALA A 186 -27.01 12.06 -4.18
CA ALA A 186 -27.17 12.98 -3.07
C ALA A 186 -28.38 12.51 -2.27
N ALA A 187 -28.11 11.94 -1.10
CA ALA A 187 -29.17 11.47 -0.22
C ALA A 187 -30.15 12.62 -0.13
N GLU A 188 -31.42 12.39 -0.50
CA GLU A 188 -32.46 13.39 -0.33
C GLU A 188 -32.24 14.00 1.06
N PRO A 189 -32.15 15.33 1.18
CA PRO A 189 -31.81 15.98 2.44
C PRO A 189 -32.72 15.33 3.48
N SER A 190 -32.10 14.63 4.44
CA SER A 190 -32.85 13.82 5.39
C SER A 190 -34.03 14.67 5.87
N PRO A 191 -35.28 14.17 5.82
CA PRO A 191 -36.42 14.96 6.23
C PRO A 191 -36.03 15.58 7.55
N GLN A 192 -36.07 16.92 7.63
CA GLN A 192 -35.59 17.66 8.78
C GLN A 192 -36.40 17.15 9.97
N VAL A 193 -35.89 16.11 10.62
CA VAL A 193 -36.44 15.60 11.86
C VAL A 193 -36.22 16.79 12.75
N ALA A 194 -37.30 17.46 13.11
CA ALA A 194 -37.30 18.52 14.08
C ALA A 194 -36.65 17.93 15.32
N GLY A 195 -35.33 18.09 15.42
CA GLY A 195 -34.56 17.52 16.51
C GLY A 195 -35.21 18.04 17.79
N PRO A 196 -35.33 17.21 18.83
CA PRO A 196 -35.82 17.71 20.11
C PRO A 196 -35.00 18.96 20.41
N ARG A 197 -35.68 20.10 20.61
CA ARG A 197 -35.06 21.41 20.88
C ARG A 197 -33.88 21.15 21.80
N ARG A 198 -32.64 21.31 21.29
CA ARG A 198 -31.43 21.04 22.07
C ARG A 198 -31.65 21.76 23.41
N ARG A 199 -31.79 21.01 24.50
CA ARG A 199 -31.77 21.63 25.83
C ARG A 199 -30.47 22.42 25.85
N ARG A 200 -30.53 23.72 26.16
CA ARG A 200 -29.30 24.49 26.39
C ARG A 200 -28.46 23.66 27.35
N PHE A 201 -27.23 23.39 26.94
CA PHE A 201 -26.25 22.75 27.81
C PHE A 201 -26.17 23.60 29.08
N ASP A 202 -26.60 23.03 30.20
CA ASP A 202 -26.48 23.67 31.51
C ASP A 202 -25.03 23.42 31.98
N PRO A 203 -24.18 24.46 32.05
CA PRO A 203 -22.80 24.31 32.48
C PRO A 203 -22.68 23.70 33.88
N ALA A 204 -23.69 23.86 34.74
CA ALA A 204 -23.72 23.28 36.07
C ALA A 204 -23.89 21.75 36.06
N GLN A 205 -24.32 21.15 34.94
CA GLN A 205 -24.40 19.70 34.75
C GLN A 205 -23.18 19.13 34.04
N ASN A 206 -22.19 19.96 33.71
CA ASN A 206 -20.94 19.48 33.15
C ASN A 206 -20.17 18.70 34.23
N PRO A 207 -19.97 17.37 34.10
CA PRO A 207 -19.28 16.58 35.13
C PRO A 207 -17.79 16.94 35.27
N TRP A 208 -17.24 17.74 34.34
CA TRP A 208 -15.85 18.17 34.32
C TRP A 208 -15.59 19.46 35.11
N THR A 209 -16.61 20.25 35.47
CA THR A 209 -16.43 21.52 36.22
C THR A 209 -15.83 21.33 37.61
N LYS A 210 -16.11 20.18 38.25
CA LYS A 210 -15.45 19.83 39.53
C LYS A 210 -13.94 19.66 39.41
N TRP A 211 -13.40 19.46 38.20
CA TRP A 211 -11.97 19.21 37.96
C TRP A 211 -11.28 20.41 37.30
N GLU A 212 -12.01 21.48 36.97
CA GLU A 212 -11.45 22.73 36.44
C GLU A 212 -10.32 23.32 37.31
N PRO A 213 -10.41 23.34 38.65
CA PRO A 213 -9.32 23.85 39.49
C PRO A 213 -8.03 23.01 39.39
N GLU A 214 -8.16 21.71 39.20
CA GLU A 214 -7.02 20.79 39.05
C GLU A 214 -6.37 20.93 37.67
N ILE A 215 -7.18 21.16 36.64
CA ILE A 215 -6.72 21.43 35.28
C ILE A 215 -5.98 22.76 35.21
N GLU A 216 -6.51 23.83 35.82
CA GLU A 216 -5.86 25.13 35.88
C GLU A 216 -4.54 25.07 36.66
N ALA A 217 -4.52 24.40 37.82
CA ALA A 217 -3.30 24.20 38.59
C ALA A 217 -2.21 23.41 37.83
N PHE A 218 -2.62 22.43 37.00
CA PHE A 218 -1.70 21.71 36.13
C PHE A 218 -1.15 22.60 35.01
N CYS A 219 -1.98 23.44 34.40
CA CYS A 219 -1.57 24.35 33.34
C CYS A 219 -0.68 25.51 33.84
N GLU A 220 -0.89 26.01 35.06
CA GLU A 220 -0.05 27.07 35.64
C GLU A 220 1.31 26.56 36.17
N ALA A 221 1.45 25.25 36.34
CA ALA A 221 2.70 24.62 36.76
C ALA A 221 3.67 24.31 35.60
N ALA A 222 3.30 24.63 34.35
CA ALA A 222 4.09 24.45 33.14
C ALA A 222 4.65 25.78 32.62
#